data_AF-A0A2V8GVS0-F1
#
_entry.id   AF-A0A2V8GVS0-F1
#
_cell.length_a   1.000
_cell.length_b   1.000
_cell.length_c   1.000
_cell.angle_alpha   90.00
_cell.angle_beta   90.00
_cell.angle_gamma   90.00
#
_symmetry.space_group_name_H-M   'P 1'
#
loop_
_entity.id
_entity.type
_entity.pdbx_description
1 polymer ?
#
loop_
_entity_poly.entity_id
_entity_poly.type
_entity_poly.pdbx_seq_one_letter_code
_entity_poly.pdbx_strand_id
1 'polypeptide(L)'
;MSRKHWLQAAAAVAVIIIAAVGVSQLLERMVAPAAPPQSAAAPAAPAASVPHIIATLYYGTADGQALAAVKREVPLGDGPRAQGRQILESELEAAPAPYLSLIPAGTMLLAFYITDRGDAFVDLSPEVSTMHPGGSTNELLTVYAIVNTVTANLQSVERVQILINGKQADTLAGHVDLRRPFERDTSLVREAKGTQ
;
A
#
# COMPACT_ATOMS: atom_id res chain seq x y z
N MET A 1 -27.25 12.37 80.73
CA MET A 1 -26.71 12.98 79.51
C MET A 1 -27.57 12.58 78.33
N SER A 2 -28.18 13.56 77.66
CA SER A 2 -29.42 13.44 76.88
C SER A 2 -29.19 13.19 75.38
N ARG A 3 -30.11 12.44 74.76
CA ARG A 3 -30.14 12.04 73.32
C ARG A 3 -29.95 13.20 72.32
N LYS A 4 -30.16 14.43 72.77
CA LYS A 4 -29.97 15.67 71.99
C LYS A 4 -28.49 15.94 71.67
N HIS A 5 -27.56 15.57 72.55
CA HIS A 5 -26.12 15.74 72.30
C HIS A 5 -25.58 14.75 71.27
N TRP A 6 -26.19 13.56 71.15
CA TRP A 6 -25.77 12.53 70.19
C TRP A 6 -26.16 12.89 68.75
N LEU A 7 -27.34 13.51 68.56
CA LEU A 7 -27.78 14.04 67.27
C LEU A 7 -26.96 15.27 66.83
N GLN A 8 -26.57 16.13 67.76
CA GLN A 8 -25.69 17.28 67.45
C GLN A 8 -24.28 16.84 67.07
N ALA A 9 -23.74 15.81 67.74
CA ALA A 9 -22.44 15.23 67.38
C ALA A 9 -22.47 14.57 65.98
N ALA A 10 -23.52 13.81 65.65
CA ALA A 10 -23.65 13.18 64.34
C ALA A 10 -23.79 14.21 63.19
N ALA A 11 -24.57 15.27 63.39
CA ALA A 11 -24.70 16.35 62.42
C ALA A 11 -23.38 17.12 62.21
N ALA A 12 -22.62 17.37 63.28
CA ALA A 12 -21.32 18.02 63.20
C ALA A 12 -20.30 17.16 62.41
N VAL A 13 -20.29 15.85 62.62
CA VAL A 13 -19.41 14.93 61.87
C VAL A 13 -19.78 14.89 60.38
N ALA A 14 -21.08 14.87 60.03
CA ALA A 14 -21.51 14.89 58.64
C ALA A 14 -21.10 16.19 57.90
N VAL A 15 -21.21 17.35 58.57
CA VAL A 15 -20.76 18.64 58.01
C VAL A 15 -19.24 18.66 57.81
N ILE A 16 -18.47 18.09 58.74
CA ILE A 16 -17.01 17.98 58.61
C ILE A 16 -16.62 17.08 57.42
N ILE A 17 -17.33 15.96 57.21
CA ILE A 17 -17.08 15.07 56.07
C ILE A 17 -17.42 15.77 54.74
N ILE A 18 -18.54 16.50 54.66
CA ILE A 18 -18.91 17.24 53.45
C ILE A 18 -17.92 18.38 53.17
N ALA A 19 -17.47 19.09 54.20
CA ALA A 19 -16.43 20.10 54.07
C ALA A 19 -15.10 19.49 53.62
N ALA A 20 -14.70 18.33 54.17
CA ALA A 20 -13.47 17.64 53.78
C ALA A 20 -13.52 17.14 52.33
N VAL A 21 -14.66 16.58 51.88
CA VAL A 21 -14.85 16.15 50.49
C VAL A 21 -14.89 17.36 49.54
N GLY A 22 -15.55 18.45 49.94
CA GLY A 22 -15.58 19.69 49.17
C GLY A 22 -14.19 20.33 49.02
N VAL A 23 -13.40 20.34 50.09
CA VAL A 23 -12.01 20.82 50.07
C VAL A 23 -11.11 19.90 49.25
N SER A 24 -11.29 18.58 49.31
CA SER A 24 -10.54 17.62 48.49
C SER A 24 -10.82 17.81 46.99
N GLN A 25 -12.10 17.93 46.61
CA GLN A 25 -12.52 18.19 45.22
C GLN A 25 -12.06 19.56 44.71
N LEU A 26 -11.97 20.55 45.60
CA LEU A 26 -11.47 21.88 45.27
C LEU A 26 -9.94 21.90 45.12
N LEU A 27 -9.22 21.14 45.94
CA LEU A 27 -7.77 20.95 45.82
C LEU A 27 -7.41 20.18 44.55
N GLU A 28 -8.16 19.14 44.18
CA GLU A 28 -7.96 18.41 42.91
C GLU A 28 -8.18 19.29 41.67
N ARG A 29 -9.13 20.24 41.71
CA ARG A 29 -9.31 21.23 40.64
C ARG A 29 -8.18 22.26 40.55
N MET A 30 -7.51 22.56 41.65
CA MET A 30 -6.36 23.48 41.69
C MET A 30 -5.04 22.80 41.33
N VAL A 31 -4.98 21.46 41.41
CA VAL A 31 -3.87 20.61 40.94
C VAL A 31 -4.27 19.91 39.63
N ALA A 32 -4.91 20.63 38.72
CA ALA A 32 -4.89 20.22 37.33
C ALA A 32 -3.44 20.36 36.85
N PRO A 33 -2.79 19.30 36.31
CA PRO A 33 -1.49 19.48 35.70
C PRO A 33 -1.64 20.55 34.64
N ALA A 34 -0.83 21.62 34.73
CA ALA A 34 -0.73 22.59 33.66
C ALA A 34 -0.47 21.79 32.39
N ALA A 35 -1.40 21.86 31.43
CA ALA A 35 -1.10 21.41 30.08
C ALA A 35 0.24 22.08 29.73
N PRO A 36 1.26 21.31 29.29
CA PRO A 36 2.51 21.94 28.86
C PRO A 36 2.13 23.04 27.89
N PRO A 37 2.79 24.22 27.94
CA PRO A 37 2.49 25.26 26.99
C PRO A 37 2.45 24.61 25.62
N GLN A 38 1.32 24.72 24.91
CA GLN A 38 1.27 24.47 23.49
C GLN A 38 2.33 25.42 22.94
N SER A 39 3.55 24.88 22.83
CA SER A 39 4.61 25.47 22.05
C SER A 39 3.91 25.67 20.73
N ALA A 40 3.67 26.95 20.39
CA ALA A 40 3.19 27.32 19.08
C ALA A 40 3.98 26.46 18.12
N ALA A 41 3.28 25.53 17.45
CA ALA A 41 3.94 24.59 16.57
C ALA A 41 4.76 25.46 15.62
N ALA A 42 6.09 25.40 15.76
CA ALA A 42 6.96 25.87 14.72
C ALA A 42 6.41 25.24 13.44
N PRO A 43 6.23 26.01 12.34
CA PRO A 43 5.66 25.45 11.12
C PRO A 43 6.42 24.17 10.84
N ALA A 44 5.71 23.04 10.88
CA ALA A 44 6.30 21.76 10.59
C ALA A 44 7.00 21.94 9.25
N ALA A 45 8.33 21.78 9.24
CA ALA A 45 9.07 21.72 7.99
C ALA A 45 8.28 20.76 7.09
N PRO A 46 7.92 21.15 5.85
CA PRO A 46 7.10 20.29 5.00
C PRO A 46 7.75 18.91 5.00
N ALA A 47 7.00 17.89 5.42
CA ALA A 47 7.47 16.51 5.34
C ALA A 47 8.04 16.34 3.93
N ALA A 48 9.33 16.02 3.84
CA ALA A 48 10.03 15.97 2.57
C ALA A 48 9.22 15.09 1.62
N SER A 49 8.53 15.70 0.65
CA SER A 49 7.67 14.98 -0.27
C SER A 49 8.60 14.15 -1.15
N VAL A 50 8.47 12.82 -1.09
CA VAL A 50 9.19 11.93 -2.01
C VAL A 50 8.87 12.41 -3.43
N PRO A 51 9.85 12.69 -4.29
CA PRO A 51 9.59 13.07 -5.68
C PRO A 51 8.84 11.94 -6.39
N HIS A 52 7.89 12.28 -7.27
CA HIS A 52 7.10 11.31 -8.04
C HIS A 52 7.28 11.54 -9.55
N ILE A 53 7.07 10.48 -10.33
CA ILE A 53 6.96 10.53 -11.79
C ILE A 53 5.64 9.92 -12.25
N ILE A 54 5.24 10.21 -13.48
CA ILE A 54 4.11 9.52 -14.12
C ILE A 54 4.62 8.27 -14.83
N ALA A 55 4.16 7.11 -14.38
CA ALA A 55 4.38 5.82 -15.03
C ALA A 55 3.10 5.28 -15.68
N THR A 56 3.26 4.34 -16.61
CA THR A 56 2.16 3.61 -17.25
C THR A 56 2.05 2.24 -16.59
N LEU A 57 0.97 2.01 -15.84
CA LEU A 57 0.63 0.72 -15.23
C LEU A 57 -0.43 0.00 -16.07
N TYR A 58 -0.52 -1.32 -15.98
CA TYR A 58 -1.36 -2.14 -16.85
C TYR A 58 -2.31 -3.03 -16.06
N TYR A 59 -3.57 -2.58 -15.95
CA TYR A 59 -4.62 -3.30 -15.23
C TYR A 59 -5.53 -4.07 -16.19
N GLY A 60 -6.41 -4.92 -15.65
CA GLY A 60 -7.48 -5.54 -16.43
C GLY A 60 -8.59 -4.54 -16.76
N THR A 61 -9.16 -4.62 -17.96
CA THR A 61 -10.42 -3.94 -18.29
C THR A 61 -11.56 -4.47 -17.42
N ALA A 62 -12.64 -3.69 -17.28
CA ALA A 62 -13.77 -4.05 -16.41
C ALA A 62 -14.48 -5.37 -16.80
N ASP A 63 -14.36 -5.81 -18.05
CA ASP A 63 -14.85 -7.09 -18.56
C ASP A 63 -13.85 -8.25 -18.41
N GLY A 64 -12.64 -7.97 -17.93
CA GLY A 64 -11.55 -8.94 -17.75
C GLY A 64 -10.98 -9.51 -19.05
N GLN A 65 -11.24 -8.89 -20.21
CA GLN A 65 -10.85 -9.45 -21.51
C GLN A 65 -9.58 -8.83 -22.10
N ALA A 66 -9.09 -7.73 -21.54
CA ALA A 66 -7.93 -7.01 -22.09
C ALA A 66 -7.16 -6.25 -21.01
N LEU A 67 -6.01 -5.69 -21.41
CA LEU A 67 -5.24 -4.76 -20.61
C LEU A 67 -5.67 -3.32 -20.85
N ALA A 68 -5.72 -2.51 -19.80
CA ALA A 68 -5.89 -1.07 -19.83
C ALA A 68 -4.60 -0.39 -19.36
N ALA A 69 -4.04 0.47 -20.20
CA ALA A 69 -2.89 1.29 -19.84
C ALA A 69 -3.36 2.51 -19.04
N VAL A 70 -2.88 2.67 -17.80
CA VAL A 70 -3.31 3.72 -16.88
C VAL A 70 -2.10 4.51 -16.39
N LYS A 71 -2.18 5.85 -16.46
CA LYS A 71 -1.14 6.73 -15.94
C LYS A 71 -1.28 6.86 -14.42
N ARG A 72 -0.22 6.55 -13.68
CA ARG A 72 -0.18 6.59 -12.22
C ARG A 72 1.06 7.35 -11.75
N GLU A 73 0.91 8.10 -10.67
CA GLU A 73 2.05 8.66 -9.94
C GLU A 73 2.74 7.53 -9.18
N VAL A 74 4.05 7.41 -9.37
CA VAL A 74 4.91 6.45 -8.66
C VAL A 74 6.11 7.19 -8.09
N PRO A 75 6.67 6.74 -6.95
CA PRO A 75 7.88 7.36 -6.41
C PRO A 75 9.05 7.32 -7.41
N LEU A 76 9.84 8.38 -7.42
CA LEU A 76 11.07 8.45 -8.20
C LEU A 76 12.13 7.55 -7.56
N GLY A 77 12.65 6.60 -8.34
CA GLY A 77 13.79 5.77 -7.98
C GLY A 77 15.10 6.29 -8.55
N ASP A 78 16.20 6.07 -7.84
CA ASP A 78 17.54 6.40 -8.30
C ASP A 78 18.05 5.39 -9.35
N GLY A 79 17.88 5.74 -10.62
CA GLY A 79 18.28 4.93 -11.77
C GLY A 79 17.30 3.82 -12.15
N PRO A 80 17.53 3.13 -13.29
CA PRO A 80 16.55 2.22 -13.89
C PRO A 80 16.10 1.07 -13.00
N ARG A 81 17.02 0.50 -12.23
CA ARG A 81 16.71 -0.62 -11.31
C ARG A 81 15.81 -0.17 -10.15
N ALA A 82 16.15 0.93 -9.49
CA ALA A 82 15.34 1.44 -8.38
C ALA A 82 13.97 1.92 -8.89
N GLN A 83 13.94 2.59 -10.05
CA GLN A 83 12.69 3.05 -10.66
C GLN A 83 11.79 1.87 -11.05
N GLY A 84 12.34 0.80 -11.62
CA GLY A 84 11.59 -0.41 -11.95
C GLY A 84 10.97 -1.08 -10.72
N ARG A 85 11.66 -1.05 -9.57
CA ARG A 85 11.08 -1.51 -8.30
C ARG A 85 9.88 -0.67 -7.88
N GLN A 86 10.01 0.66 -7.89
CA GLN A 86 8.90 1.56 -7.51
C GLN A 86 7.68 1.36 -8.41
N ILE A 87 7.90 1.22 -9.72
CA ILE A 87 6.84 0.98 -10.71
C ILE A 87 6.12 -0.35 -10.42
N LEU A 88 6.88 -1.44 -10.21
CA LEU A 88 6.30 -2.76 -9.94
C LEU A 88 5.62 -2.81 -8.57
N GLU A 89 6.18 -2.17 -7.55
CA GLU A 89 5.53 -2.05 -6.24
C GLU A 89 4.18 -1.34 -6.36
N SER A 90 4.06 -0.28 -7.18
CA SER A 90 2.79 0.36 -7.49
C SER A 90 1.85 -0.47 -8.38
N GLU A 91 2.37 -1.34 -9.26
CA GLU A 91 1.56 -2.29 -10.04
C GLU A 91 0.91 -3.36 -9.16
N LEU A 92 1.60 -3.77 -8.08
CA LEU A 92 1.11 -4.76 -7.12
C LEU A 92 0.03 -4.21 -6.17
N GLU A 93 -0.16 -2.90 -6.14
CA GLU A 93 -1.27 -2.28 -5.40
C GLU A 93 -2.62 -2.62 -6.04
N ALA A 94 -3.70 -2.39 -5.28
CA ALA A 94 -5.05 -2.58 -5.79
C ALA A 94 -5.31 -1.63 -6.99
N ALA A 95 -5.88 -2.20 -8.06
CA ALA A 95 -6.24 -1.43 -9.24
C ALA A 95 -7.32 -0.39 -8.87
N PRO A 96 -7.22 0.85 -9.34
CA PRO A 96 -8.27 1.84 -9.14
C PRO A 96 -9.51 1.44 -9.94
N ALA A 97 -10.70 1.72 -9.41
CA ALA A 97 -11.93 1.57 -10.17
C ALA A 97 -11.89 2.43 -11.46
N PRO A 98 -12.41 1.96 -12.59
CA PRO A 98 -13.16 0.71 -12.81
C PRO A 98 -12.29 -0.49 -13.25
N TYR A 99 -10.97 -0.43 -13.07
CA TYR A 99 -10.06 -1.47 -13.54
C TYR A 99 -9.97 -2.64 -12.56
N LEU A 100 -9.53 -3.79 -13.07
CA LEU A 100 -9.36 -5.02 -12.31
C LEU A 100 -7.89 -5.28 -11.99
N SER A 101 -7.60 -5.68 -10.76
CA SER A 101 -6.29 -6.25 -10.40
C SER A 101 -6.15 -7.63 -11.02
N LEU A 102 -5.10 -7.81 -11.84
CA LEU A 102 -4.77 -9.09 -12.48
C LEU A 102 -3.81 -9.90 -11.60
N ILE A 103 -2.92 -9.21 -10.88
CA ILE A 103 -1.98 -9.84 -9.96
C ILE A 103 -2.72 -10.17 -8.64
N PRO A 104 -2.64 -11.41 -8.13
CA PRO A 104 -3.29 -11.78 -6.88
C PRO A 104 -2.86 -10.91 -5.69
N ALA A 105 -3.83 -10.51 -4.88
CA ALA A 105 -3.58 -9.75 -3.66
C ALA A 105 -2.62 -10.50 -2.72
N GLY A 106 -1.67 -9.77 -2.14
CA GLY A 106 -0.63 -10.35 -1.28
C GLY A 106 0.64 -10.77 -2.03
N THR A 107 0.67 -10.71 -3.35
CA THR A 107 1.91 -10.88 -4.13
C THR A 107 2.91 -9.78 -3.78
N MET A 108 4.16 -10.15 -3.51
CA MET A 108 5.25 -9.24 -3.19
C MET A 108 6.34 -9.26 -4.27
N LEU A 109 6.97 -8.12 -4.52
CA LEU A 109 8.20 -8.02 -5.32
C LEU A 109 9.41 -8.38 -4.44
N LEU A 110 9.92 -9.59 -4.59
CA LEU A 110 11.09 -10.07 -3.86
C LEU A 110 12.36 -9.42 -4.40
N ALA A 111 12.53 -9.41 -5.73
CA ALA A 111 13.70 -8.83 -6.34
C ALA A 111 13.44 -8.30 -7.76
N PHE A 112 14.28 -7.35 -8.17
CA PHE A 112 14.27 -6.78 -9.51
C PHE A 112 15.70 -6.49 -9.96
N TYR A 113 16.06 -7.00 -11.14
CA TYR A 113 17.38 -6.85 -11.74
C TYR A 113 17.25 -6.56 -13.23
N ILE A 114 18.20 -5.82 -13.78
CA ILE A 114 18.31 -5.54 -15.22
C ILE A 114 19.73 -5.95 -15.63
N THR A 115 19.83 -6.71 -16.71
CA THR A 115 21.11 -7.10 -17.30
C THR A 115 21.58 -6.07 -18.32
N ASP A 116 22.87 -6.06 -18.63
CA ASP A 116 23.45 -5.17 -19.65
C ASP A 116 22.90 -5.42 -21.07
N ARG A 117 22.25 -6.57 -21.30
CA ARG A 117 21.61 -6.93 -22.57
C ARG A 117 20.15 -6.48 -22.66
N GLY A 118 19.62 -5.80 -21.65
CA GLY A 118 18.23 -5.32 -21.64
C GLY A 118 17.18 -6.34 -21.18
N ASP A 119 17.61 -7.49 -20.62
CA ASP A 119 16.68 -8.42 -19.95
C ASP A 119 16.46 -7.96 -18.50
N ALA A 120 15.21 -7.80 -18.08
CA ALA A 120 14.81 -7.61 -16.70
C ALA A 120 14.31 -8.91 -16.07
N PHE A 121 14.68 -9.14 -14.81
CA PHE A 121 14.20 -10.26 -14.00
C PHE A 121 13.30 -9.71 -12.90
N VAL A 122 12.06 -10.18 -12.88
CA VAL A 122 11.03 -9.81 -11.89
C VAL A 122 10.77 -11.03 -11.02
N ASP A 123 11.26 -11.00 -9.78
CA ASP A 123 11.09 -12.09 -8.83
C ASP A 123 9.94 -11.78 -7.88
N LEU A 124 8.91 -12.64 -7.90
CA LEU A 124 7.67 -12.47 -7.18
C LEU A 124 7.52 -13.55 -6.11
N SER A 125 6.76 -13.23 -5.06
CA SER A 125 6.41 -14.19 -4.03
C SER A 125 5.48 -15.29 -4.57
N PRO A 126 5.41 -16.47 -3.91
CA PRO A 126 4.61 -17.61 -4.38
C PRO A 126 3.13 -17.33 -4.63
N GLU A 127 2.56 -16.31 -3.96
CA GLU A 127 1.16 -15.90 -4.05
C GLU A 127 0.74 -15.55 -5.48
N VAL A 128 1.66 -15.08 -6.32
CA VAL A 128 1.36 -14.81 -7.75
C VAL A 128 0.87 -16.06 -8.48
N SER A 129 1.22 -17.25 -7.99
CA SER A 129 0.82 -18.55 -8.53
C SER A 129 -0.22 -19.22 -7.65
N THR A 130 0.03 -19.34 -6.34
CA THR A 130 -0.85 -20.11 -5.44
C THR A 130 -2.22 -19.47 -5.21
N MET A 131 -2.32 -18.15 -5.40
CA MET A 131 -3.58 -17.40 -5.29
C MET A 131 -4.13 -16.98 -6.67
N HIS A 132 -3.50 -17.42 -7.76
CA HIS A 132 -3.94 -17.07 -9.09
C HIS A 132 -5.27 -17.77 -9.42
N PRO A 133 -6.28 -17.07 -9.99
CA PRO A 133 -7.58 -17.67 -10.32
C PRO A 133 -7.49 -18.74 -11.42
N GLY A 134 -6.35 -18.82 -12.11
CA GLY A 134 -6.12 -19.70 -13.25
C GLY A 134 -6.88 -19.26 -14.50
N GLY A 135 -6.88 -20.13 -15.51
CA GLY A 135 -7.45 -19.86 -16.82
C GLY A 135 -6.46 -19.15 -17.75
N SER A 136 -6.44 -19.59 -19.01
CA SER A 136 -5.49 -19.12 -20.03
C SER A 136 -5.52 -17.61 -20.23
N THR A 137 -6.71 -17.00 -20.33
CA THR A 137 -6.84 -15.55 -20.51
C THR A 137 -6.32 -14.77 -19.29
N ASN A 138 -6.71 -15.16 -18.08
CA ASN A 138 -6.29 -14.46 -16.86
C ASN A 138 -4.77 -14.57 -16.67
N GLU A 139 -4.20 -15.74 -16.94
CA GLU A 139 -2.77 -15.96 -16.82
C GLU A 139 -1.99 -15.13 -17.85
N LEU A 140 -2.46 -15.10 -19.10
CA LEU A 140 -1.87 -14.28 -20.16
C LEU A 140 -1.91 -12.79 -19.81
N LEU A 141 -3.05 -12.29 -19.35
CA LEU A 141 -3.19 -10.89 -18.96
C LEU A 141 -2.31 -10.55 -17.76
N THR A 142 -2.21 -11.43 -16.76
CA THR A 142 -1.32 -11.20 -15.59
C THR A 142 0.14 -11.10 -15.99
N VAL A 143 0.60 -12.00 -16.87
CA VAL A 143 1.97 -11.97 -17.41
C VAL A 143 2.21 -10.65 -18.15
N TYR A 144 1.33 -10.29 -19.08
CA TYR A 144 1.54 -9.08 -19.88
C TYR A 144 1.25 -7.78 -19.15
N ALA A 145 0.51 -7.78 -18.04
CA ALA A 145 0.45 -6.64 -17.12
C ALA A 145 1.85 -6.31 -16.61
N ILE A 146 2.56 -7.31 -16.05
CA ILE A 146 3.92 -7.15 -15.51
C ILE A 146 4.91 -6.76 -16.62
N VAL A 147 4.89 -7.49 -17.74
CA VAL A 147 5.83 -7.30 -18.86
C VAL A 147 5.66 -5.91 -19.48
N ASN A 148 4.41 -5.52 -19.77
CA ASN A 148 4.15 -4.23 -20.40
C ASN A 148 4.43 -3.08 -19.43
N THR A 149 4.12 -3.22 -18.14
CA THR A 149 4.46 -2.22 -17.11
C THR A 149 5.96 -1.97 -17.03
N VAL A 150 6.78 -3.02 -16.95
CA VAL A 150 8.25 -2.83 -16.87
C VAL A 150 8.78 -2.20 -18.14
N THR A 151 8.46 -2.79 -19.29
CA THR A 151 9.03 -2.34 -20.56
C THR A 151 8.56 -0.93 -20.92
N ALA A 152 7.29 -0.58 -20.72
CA ALA A 152 6.74 0.73 -21.11
C ALA A 152 7.38 1.92 -20.38
N ASN A 153 7.98 1.67 -19.22
CA ASN A 153 8.55 2.71 -18.38
C ASN A 153 10.09 2.70 -18.34
N LEU A 154 10.73 1.58 -18.68
CA LEU A 154 12.18 1.45 -18.67
C LEU A 154 12.71 1.21 -20.08
N GLN A 155 13.20 2.28 -20.73
CA GLN A 155 13.67 2.22 -22.12
C GLN A 155 14.84 1.26 -22.36
N SER A 156 15.64 0.99 -21.33
CA SER A 156 16.75 0.04 -21.40
C SER A 156 16.31 -1.42 -21.27
N VAL A 157 15.02 -1.69 -21.07
CA VAL A 157 14.48 -3.06 -20.90
C VAL A 157 13.65 -3.44 -22.11
N GLU A 158 14.10 -4.48 -22.81
CA GLU A 158 13.44 -5.03 -23.99
C GLU A 158 12.57 -6.25 -23.64
N ARG A 159 13.03 -7.05 -22.66
CA ARG A 159 12.39 -8.30 -22.28
C ARG A 159 12.31 -8.48 -20.78
N VAL A 160 11.31 -9.24 -20.33
CA VAL A 160 11.06 -9.51 -18.90
C VAL A 160 10.94 -11.00 -18.66
N GLN A 161 11.79 -11.53 -17.78
CA GLN A 161 11.69 -12.87 -17.22
C GLN A 161 11.02 -12.80 -15.85
N ILE A 162 9.91 -13.51 -15.68
CA ILE A 162 9.24 -13.66 -14.38
C ILE A 162 9.86 -14.85 -13.65
N LEU A 163 10.16 -14.66 -12.36
CA LEU A 163 10.60 -15.69 -11.43
C LEU A 163 9.61 -15.78 -10.28
N ILE A 164 9.54 -16.95 -9.66
CA ILE A 164 8.75 -17.19 -8.44
C ILE A 164 9.69 -17.71 -7.36
N ASN A 165 9.84 -16.95 -6.29
CA ASN A 165 10.71 -17.28 -5.15
C ASN A 165 12.15 -17.63 -5.58
N GLY A 166 12.72 -16.78 -6.43
CA GLY A 166 14.08 -16.87 -6.96
C GLY A 166 14.29 -17.96 -8.02
N LYS A 167 13.22 -18.65 -8.45
CA LYS A 167 13.31 -19.77 -9.40
C LYS A 167 12.53 -19.49 -10.67
N GLN A 168 13.05 -20.01 -11.78
CA GLN A 168 12.27 -20.09 -13.00
C GLN A 168 11.07 -21.01 -12.77
N ALA A 169 9.89 -20.56 -13.18
CA ALA A 169 8.66 -21.33 -13.14
C ALA A 169 8.28 -21.77 -14.55
N ASP A 170 7.53 -22.87 -14.65
CA ASP A 170 6.97 -23.30 -15.93
C ASP A 170 5.77 -22.45 -16.34
N THR A 171 4.90 -22.11 -15.38
CA THR A 171 3.65 -21.35 -15.57
C THR A 171 3.28 -20.62 -14.27
N LEU A 172 2.35 -19.65 -14.31
CA LEU A 172 1.73 -19.14 -13.07
C LEU A 172 0.66 -20.12 -12.57
N ALA A 173 -0.16 -20.64 -13.49
CA ALA A 173 -1.33 -21.46 -13.16
C ALA A 173 -1.70 -22.50 -14.25
N GLY A 174 -0.75 -22.86 -15.11
CA GLY A 174 -0.84 -24.01 -16.00
C GLY A 174 -0.96 -23.74 -17.50
N HIS A 175 -0.99 -22.49 -17.96
CA HIS A 175 -1.33 -22.17 -19.35
C HIS A 175 -0.27 -21.36 -20.11
N VAL A 176 0.49 -20.50 -19.44
CA VAL A 176 1.48 -19.64 -20.11
C VAL A 176 2.89 -20.09 -19.76
N ASP A 177 3.69 -20.44 -20.77
CA ASP A 177 5.07 -20.93 -20.59
C ASP A 177 6.02 -19.79 -20.17
N LEU A 178 6.40 -19.77 -18.89
CA LEU A 178 7.28 -18.76 -18.31
C LEU A 178 8.77 -19.09 -18.42
N ARG A 179 9.16 -20.18 -19.11
CA ARG A 179 10.58 -20.59 -19.20
C ARG A 179 11.44 -19.69 -20.07
N ARG A 180 10.86 -18.67 -20.71
CA ARG A 180 11.56 -17.70 -21.53
C ARG A 180 11.09 -16.29 -21.19
N PRO A 181 11.95 -15.27 -21.40
CA PRO A 181 11.55 -13.89 -21.21
C PRO A 181 10.57 -13.45 -22.30
N PHE A 182 9.68 -12.53 -21.93
CA PHE A 182 8.65 -11.98 -22.81
C PHE A 182 9.02 -10.56 -23.26
N GLU A 183 8.72 -10.25 -24.52
CA GLU A 183 8.74 -8.90 -25.05
C GLU A 183 7.40 -8.21 -24.80
N ARG A 184 7.36 -6.88 -24.96
CA ARG A 184 6.10 -6.13 -24.86
C ARG A 184 5.11 -6.61 -25.92
N ASP A 185 3.86 -6.82 -25.52
CA ASP A 185 2.76 -7.08 -26.44
C ASP A 185 1.61 -6.09 -26.21
N THR A 186 1.46 -5.15 -27.14
CA THR A 186 0.38 -4.15 -27.11
C THR A 186 -0.91 -4.63 -27.77
N SER A 187 -0.94 -5.81 -28.39
CA SER A 187 -2.14 -6.36 -29.03
C SER A 187 -3.24 -6.71 -28.02
N LEU A 188 -2.87 -6.93 -26.75
CA LEU A 188 -3.76 -7.17 -25.62
C LEU A 188 -4.31 -5.88 -25.00
N VAL A 189 -3.82 -4.71 -25.41
CA VAL A 189 -4.17 -3.43 -24.80
C VAL A 189 -5.38 -2.82 -25.49
N ARG A 190 -6.32 -2.28 -24.71
CA ARG A 190 -7.47 -1.50 -25.18
C ARG A 190 -7.42 -0.12 -24.56
N GLU A 191 -7.98 0.85 -25.28
CA GLU A 191 -8.04 2.22 -24.78
C GLU A 191 -8.80 2.24 -23.45
N ALA A 192 -8.15 2.78 -22.42
CA ALA A 192 -8.81 3.19 -21.20
C ALA A 192 -9.87 4.23 -21.59
N LYS A 193 -11.16 3.85 -21.57
CA LYS A 193 -12.24 4.82 -21.71
C LYS A 193 -12.23 5.72 -20.48
N GLY A 194 -11.47 6.80 -20.56
CA GLY A 194 -11.50 7.87 -19.57
C GLY A 194 -12.91 8.42 -19.51
N THR A 195 -13.54 8.37 -18.34
CA THR A 195 -14.66 9.25 -18.06
C THR A 195 -14.08 10.67 -18.06
N GLN A 196 -14.39 11.43 -19.11
CA GLN A 196 -14.19 12.88 -19.11
C GLN A 196 -15.14 13.53 -18.11
#